data_AF-A0AAD2G4K6-F1
#
_entry.id   AF-A0AAD2G4K6-F1
#
_cell.length_a   1.000
_cell.length_b   1.000
_cell.length_c   1.000
_cell.angle_alpha   90.00
_cell.angle_beta   90.00
_cell.angle_gamma   90.00
#
_symmetry.space_group_name_H-M   'P 1'
#
loop_
_entity.id
_entity.type
_entity.pdbx_description
1 polymer ?
#
loop_
_entity_poly.entity_id
_entity_poly.type
_entity_poly.pdbx_seq_one_letter_code
_entity_poly.pdbx_strand_id
1 'polypeptide(L)'
;MESKNGSKQLITDKEAIKAMVSGRRNQLPDGQQQKTFTFDWTSHPVSKYVEDDIARQVVKRGHYGRMTEGETKVLSKYIQTSSSEMTLEQARSLRSALLQEKAMSRHHILNSKAKEITVRYKRGQGVLSLSNQYDCPPVNLFRAILSTRGYSKADIKDCVQHPEVSELNKRDRRQLSIATQADVVSNPDRDYGHEKGAVFESITAKFLKDLGIAFVVQDDLVEEQRELFGKTVASPDFLLLDEVTINGQSVRWIDAKAFYGANVKCRKRTAKRQANKYCEFWGSGAVLFLEGFSANLTGSIDECMFLSARDIMTEYYFQPLVELKEKQH
;
A
#
# COMPACT_ATOMS: atom_id res chain seq x y z
N MET A 1 -41.57 5.89 -30.62
CA MET A 1 -40.33 6.09 -29.85
C MET A 1 -40.62 5.68 -28.42
N GLU A 2 -40.50 4.40 -28.11
CA GLU A 2 -40.66 3.90 -26.74
C GLU A 2 -39.32 4.03 -26.01
N SER A 3 -39.30 4.89 -25.00
CA SER A 3 -38.21 5.00 -24.04
C SER A 3 -38.22 3.80 -23.10
N LYS A 4 -37.46 2.76 -23.42
CA LYS A 4 -37.08 1.74 -22.43
C LYS A 4 -35.99 2.31 -21.53
N ASN A 5 -36.39 2.96 -20.45
CA ASN A 5 -35.50 3.20 -19.32
C ASN A 5 -36.05 2.45 -18.11
N GLY A 6 -35.92 1.12 -18.15
CA GLY A 6 -36.22 0.27 -17.02
C GLY A 6 -35.03 0.32 -16.07
N SER A 7 -35.12 1.10 -14.99
CA SER A 7 -34.16 1.05 -13.89
C SER A 7 -34.14 -0.39 -13.35
N LYS A 8 -33.08 -1.14 -13.65
CA LYS A 8 -32.88 -2.48 -13.06
C LYS A 8 -32.96 -2.34 -11.54
N GLN A 9 -33.83 -3.12 -10.92
CA GLN A 9 -33.99 -3.10 -9.47
C GLN A 9 -32.73 -3.69 -8.83
N LEU A 10 -32.10 -2.92 -7.95
CA LEU A 10 -30.87 -3.34 -7.27
C LEU A 10 -31.14 -4.52 -6.33
N ILE A 11 -30.21 -5.47 -6.30
CA ILE A 11 -30.27 -6.62 -5.40
C ILE A 11 -29.65 -6.22 -4.06
N THR A 12 -30.42 -6.34 -2.99
CA THR A 12 -30.01 -5.91 -1.64
C THR A 12 -29.88 -7.05 -0.64
N ASP A 13 -30.44 -8.23 -0.96
CA ASP A 13 -30.35 -9.42 -0.11
C ASP A 13 -28.90 -9.95 -0.05
N LYS A 14 -28.42 -10.23 1.17
CA LYS A 14 -27.01 -10.57 1.39
C LYS A 14 -26.63 -11.94 0.83
N GLU A 15 -27.52 -12.92 0.94
CA GLU A 15 -27.26 -14.29 0.45
C GLU A 15 -27.31 -14.32 -1.08
N ALA A 16 -28.26 -13.60 -1.68
CA ALA A 16 -28.32 -13.42 -3.13
C ALA A 16 -27.06 -12.73 -3.67
N ILE A 17 -26.60 -11.65 -3.01
CA ILE A 17 -25.35 -10.98 -3.36
C ILE A 17 -24.18 -11.96 -3.27
N LYS A 18 -24.06 -12.73 -2.18
CA LYS A 18 -22.97 -13.68 -1.98
C LYS A 18 -22.98 -14.79 -3.04
N ALA A 19 -24.15 -15.34 -3.37
CA ALA A 19 -24.30 -16.35 -4.41
C ALA A 19 -23.92 -15.81 -5.80
N MET A 20 -24.36 -14.60 -6.15
CA MET A 20 -24.04 -13.99 -7.44
C MET A 20 -22.56 -13.62 -7.57
N VAL A 21 -22.00 -13.00 -6.53
CA VAL A 21 -20.57 -12.67 -6.49
C VAL A 21 -19.77 -13.96 -6.61
N SER A 22 -19.96 -14.94 -5.73
CA SER A 22 -19.19 -16.21 -5.80
C SER A 22 -19.38 -16.98 -7.11
N GLY A 23 -20.55 -16.93 -7.74
CA GLY A 23 -20.82 -17.57 -9.04
C GLY A 23 -20.13 -16.91 -10.23
N ARG A 24 -19.75 -15.63 -10.13
CA ARG A 24 -19.12 -14.87 -11.23
C ARG A 24 -17.81 -15.49 -11.72
N ARG A 25 -17.06 -16.17 -10.84
CA ARG A 25 -15.79 -16.86 -11.18
C ARG A 25 -15.97 -18.02 -12.17
N ASN A 26 -17.20 -18.53 -12.32
CA ASN A 26 -17.53 -19.63 -13.23
C ASN A 26 -18.11 -19.12 -14.57
N GLN A 27 -18.23 -17.80 -14.75
CA GLN A 27 -18.80 -17.19 -15.94
C GLN A 27 -17.68 -16.79 -16.90
N LEU A 28 -17.37 -17.69 -17.81
CA LEU A 28 -16.46 -17.43 -18.92
C LEU A 28 -17.17 -16.65 -20.05
N PRO A 29 -16.42 -15.91 -20.89
CA PRO A 29 -16.97 -15.35 -22.11
C PRO A 29 -17.57 -16.42 -23.02
N ASP A 30 -18.60 -16.05 -23.78
CA ASP A 30 -19.31 -16.96 -24.68
C ASP A 30 -18.35 -17.70 -25.63
N GLY A 31 -18.54 -19.03 -25.71
CA GLY A 31 -17.73 -19.90 -26.57
C GLY A 31 -16.38 -20.32 -26.00
N GLN A 32 -16.01 -19.87 -24.79
CA GLN A 32 -14.79 -20.33 -24.12
C GLN A 32 -15.07 -21.49 -23.16
N GLN A 33 -14.12 -22.43 -23.10
CA GLN A 33 -14.12 -23.52 -22.13
C GLN A 33 -13.11 -23.22 -21.04
N GLN A 34 -13.44 -23.64 -19.81
CA GLN A 34 -12.55 -23.50 -18.67
C GLN A 34 -11.31 -24.35 -18.88
N LYS A 35 -10.14 -23.74 -18.71
CA LYS A 35 -8.85 -24.41 -18.78
C LYS A 35 -8.30 -24.61 -17.37
N THR A 36 -7.38 -25.56 -17.25
CA THR A 36 -6.65 -25.83 -16.01
C THR A 36 -5.18 -25.51 -16.21
N PHE A 37 -4.62 -24.79 -15.25
CA PHE A 37 -3.21 -24.42 -15.20
C PHE A 37 -2.60 -24.81 -13.87
N THR A 38 -1.36 -25.29 -13.89
CA THR A 38 -0.60 -25.61 -12.69
C THR A 38 0.79 -25.01 -12.81
N PHE A 39 1.21 -24.30 -11.77
CA PHE A 39 2.50 -23.61 -11.72
C PHE A 39 3.24 -23.95 -10.44
N ASP A 40 4.55 -24.12 -10.58
CA ASP A 40 5.48 -23.99 -9.47
C ASP A 40 5.91 -22.52 -9.40
N TRP A 41 5.66 -21.87 -8.27
CA TRP A 41 6.01 -20.48 -8.04
C TRP A 41 7.01 -20.36 -6.91
N THR A 42 8.29 -20.33 -7.27
CA THR A 42 9.36 -20.09 -6.30
C THR A 42 9.33 -18.64 -5.83
N SER A 43 9.25 -18.44 -4.52
CA SER A 43 9.41 -17.12 -3.88
C SER A 43 10.57 -17.20 -2.89
N HIS A 44 11.41 -16.16 -2.87
CA HIS A 44 12.50 -16.02 -1.89
C HIS A 44 12.13 -14.97 -0.84
N PRO A 45 11.31 -15.31 0.17
CA PRO A 45 10.92 -14.35 1.19
C PRO A 45 12.10 -13.98 2.08
N VAL A 46 12.20 -12.70 2.45
CA VAL A 46 13.28 -12.22 3.31
C VAL A 46 13.08 -12.72 4.73
N SER A 47 14.12 -13.28 5.34
CA SER A 47 14.08 -13.78 6.70
C SER A 47 13.79 -12.67 7.71
N LYS A 48 13.16 -13.05 8.83
CA LYS A 48 12.88 -12.11 9.94
C LYS A 48 14.15 -11.43 10.46
N TYR A 49 15.25 -12.18 10.54
CA TYR A 49 16.53 -11.67 11.01
C TYR A 49 17.03 -10.51 10.14
N VAL A 50 17.04 -10.71 8.81
CA VAL A 50 17.46 -9.69 7.85
C VAL A 50 16.52 -8.48 7.88
N GLU A 51 15.20 -8.71 7.92
CA GLU A 51 14.23 -7.61 7.99
C GLU A 51 14.40 -6.75 9.25
N ASP A 52 14.58 -7.38 10.42
CA ASP A 52 14.83 -6.67 11.69
C ASP A 52 16.17 -5.90 11.67
N ASP A 53 17.17 -6.44 10.98
CA ASP A 53 18.47 -5.79 10.84
C ASP A 53 18.42 -4.54 9.97
N ILE A 54 17.83 -4.65 8.78
CA ILE A 54 17.63 -3.51 7.89
C ILE A 54 16.70 -2.47 8.55
N ALA A 55 15.68 -2.90 9.30
CA ALA A 55 14.79 -2.00 10.04
C ALA A 55 15.56 -1.04 10.97
N ARG A 56 16.61 -1.54 11.65
CA ARG A 56 17.48 -0.72 12.53
C ARG A 56 18.29 0.31 11.77
N GLN A 57 18.68 0.01 10.53
CA GLN A 57 19.44 0.93 9.68
C GLN A 57 18.55 2.02 9.06
N VAL A 58 17.31 1.66 8.69
CA VAL A 58 16.44 2.55 7.92
C VAL A 58 15.51 3.40 8.78
N VAL A 59 15.28 3.08 10.05
CA VAL A 59 14.43 3.88 10.95
C VAL A 59 15.24 4.52 12.07
N LYS A 60 15.41 5.84 12.00
CA LYS A 60 16.06 6.63 13.05
C LYS A 60 15.03 7.41 13.87
N ARG A 61 15.34 7.65 15.15
CA ARG A 61 14.52 8.52 16.03
C ARG A 61 14.44 9.92 15.42
N GLY A 62 13.25 10.51 15.38
CA GLY A 62 13.03 11.86 14.86
C GLY A 62 13.09 12.03 13.34
N HIS A 63 13.43 10.99 12.57
CA HIS A 63 13.67 11.10 11.12
C HIS A 63 12.51 10.52 10.31
N TYR A 64 11.66 11.40 9.79
CA TYR A 64 10.49 11.06 8.98
C TYR A 64 10.61 11.51 7.52
N GLY A 65 11.73 12.14 7.14
CA GLY A 65 11.98 12.63 5.79
C GLY A 65 12.50 11.55 4.84
N ARG A 66 12.65 11.94 3.58
CA ARG A 66 13.35 11.16 2.55
C ARG A 66 14.78 10.88 3.03
N MET A 67 15.31 9.71 2.68
CA MET A 67 16.73 9.44 2.88
C MET A 67 17.52 10.32 1.92
N THR A 68 18.59 10.93 2.42
CA THR A 68 19.52 11.66 1.55
C THR A 68 20.27 10.70 0.62
N GLU A 69 20.90 11.22 -0.43
CA GLU A 69 21.78 10.40 -1.28
C GLU A 69 22.91 9.74 -0.48
N GLY A 70 23.50 10.48 0.47
CA GLY A 70 24.54 9.96 1.35
C GLY A 70 24.05 8.80 2.20
N GLU A 71 22.88 8.94 2.85
CA GLU A 71 22.27 7.85 3.62
C GLU A 71 21.89 6.65 2.75
N THR A 72 21.42 6.91 1.52
CA THR A 72 21.12 5.86 0.54
C THR A 72 22.38 5.08 0.16
N LYS A 73 23.49 5.78 -0.11
CA LYS A 73 24.78 5.15 -0.43
C LYS A 73 25.31 4.32 0.74
N VAL A 74 25.19 4.83 1.97
CA VAL A 74 25.57 4.09 3.19
C VAL A 74 24.74 2.82 3.34
N LEU A 75 23.41 2.91 3.18
CA LEU A 75 22.52 1.75 3.25
C LEU A 75 22.84 0.73 2.13
N SER A 76 23.06 1.20 0.91
CA SER A 76 23.44 0.35 -0.22
C SER A 76 24.73 -0.41 0.05
N LYS A 77 25.75 0.29 0.57
CA LYS A 77 27.03 -0.32 0.94
C LYS A 77 26.82 -1.36 2.05
N TYR A 78 26.03 -1.04 3.08
CA TYR A 78 25.72 -1.95 4.17
C TYR A 78 25.11 -3.25 3.65
N ILE A 79 24.04 -3.15 2.85
CA ILE A 79 23.34 -4.28 2.21
C ILE A 79 24.30 -5.17 1.42
N GLN A 80 25.19 -4.56 0.63
CA GLN A 80 26.19 -5.28 -0.16
C GLN A 80 27.22 -5.99 0.73
N THR A 81 27.73 -5.31 1.76
CA THR A 81 28.77 -5.87 2.64
C THR A 81 28.26 -6.96 3.58
N SER A 82 26.97 -6.94 3.93
CA SER A 82 26.35 -7.96 4.79
C SER A 82 25.79 -9.15 3.99
N SER A 83 25.94 -9.16 2.67
CA SER A 83 25.32 -10.14 1.76
C SER A 83 23.84 -10.36 2.08
N SER A 84 23.12 -9.25 2.30
CA SER A 84 21.73 -9.29 2.73
C SER A 84 20.83 -9.89 1.64
N GLU A 85 19.88 -10.73 2.05
CA GLU A 85 18.76 -11.19 1.20
C GLU A 85 17.91 -10.02 0.68
N MET A 86 17.97 -8.87 1.35
CA MET A 86 17.16 -7.70 1.02
C MET A 86 17.89 -6.74 0.08
N THR A 87 17.20 -6.29 -0.96
CA THR A 87 17.66 -5.25 -1.89
C THR A 87 17.42 -3.83 -1.36
N LEU A 88 18.07 -2.84 -1.97
CA LEU A 88 17.87 -1.43 -1.61
C LEU A 88 16.41 -0.98 -1.76
N GLU A 89 15.70 -1.45 -2.78
CA GLU A 89 14.28 -1.08 -2.99
C GLU A 89 13.36 -1.73 -1.95
N GLN A 90 13.61 -2.99 -1.58
CA GLN A 90 12.94 -3.63 -0.47
C GLN A 90 13.19 -2.87 0.84
N ALA A 91 14.42 -2.44 1.10
CA ALA A 91 14.78 -1.66 2.28
C ALA A 91 14.08 -0.28 2.33
N ARG A 92 13.99 0.41 1.17
CA ARG A 92 13.22 1.66 1.04
C ARG A 92 11.73 1.45 1.28
N SER A 93 11.16 0.40 0.71
CA SER A 93 9.76 0.05 0.92
C SER A 93 9.47 -0.35 2.38
N LEU A 94 10.38 -1.11 3.01
CA LEU A 94 10.33 -1.45 4.44
C LEU A 94 10.37 -0.18 5.29
N ARG A 95 11.27 0.76 4.99
CA ARG A 95 11.34 2.06 5.68
C ARG A 95 9.99 2.77 5.65
N SER A 96 9.38 2.88 4.47
CA SER A 96 8.07 3.53 4.30
C SER A 96 6.99 2.85 5.15
N ALA A 97 6.95 1.52 5.18
CA ALA A 97 6.00 0.76 6.00
C ALA A 97 6.23 0.97 7.52
N LEU A 98 7.48 0.91 7.98
CA LEU A 98 7.83 1.10 9.39
C LEU A 98 7.59 2.55 9.86
N LEU A 99 7.86 3.53 9.00
CA LEU A 99 7.59 4.92 9.31
C LEU A 99 6.09 5.21 9.49
N GLN A 100 5.23 4.58 8.68
CA GLN A 100 3.78 4.66 8.85
C GLN A 100 3.33 4.07 10.18
N GLU A 101 3.81 2.86 10.54
CA GLU A 101 3.49 2.24 11.83
C GLU A 101 4.03 3.04 13.02
N LYS A 102 5.25 3.57 12.90
CA LYS A 102 5.84 4.47 13.89
C LYS A 102 5.00 5.73 14.07
N ALA A 103 4.53 6.36 12.99
CA ALA A 103 3.67 7.52 13.08
C ALA A 103 2.33 7.21 13.75
N MET A 104 1.71 6.07 13.42
CA MET A 104 0.46 5.61 14.02
C MET A 104 0.62 5.33 15.52
N SER A 105 1.64 4.56 15.92
CA SER A 105 1.89 4.22 17.32
C SER A 105 2.23 5.45 18.18
N ARG A 106 2.91 6.45 17.60
CA ARG A 106 3.26 7.70 18.30
C ARG A 106 2.12 8.71 18.41
N HIS A 107 1.00 8.51 17.72
CA HIS A 107 -0.13 9.44 17.72
C HIS A 107 -0.68 9.73 19.13
N HIS A 108 -0.84 8.70 19.97
CA HIS A 108 -1.33 8.88 21.35
C HIS A 108 -0.37 9.69 22.21
N ILE A 109 0.94 9.45 22.06
CA ILE A 109 1.99 10.21 22.76
C ILE A 109 1.93 11.67 22.33
N LEU A 110 1.84 11.94 21.02
CA LEU A 110 1.72 13.29 20.50
C LEU A 110 0.51 14.03 21.11
N ASN A 111 -0.66 13.40 21.12
CA ASN A 111 -1.88 14.02 21.64
C ASN A 111 -1.77 14.31 23.14
N SER A 112 -1.23 13.38 23.93
CA SER A 112 -1.03 13.59 25.38
C SER A 112 -0.04 14.72 25.70
N LYS A 113 0.91 15.00 24.80
CA LYS A 113 1.95 16.03 24.97
C LYS A 113 1.69 17.32 24.20
N ALA A 114 0.56 17.44 23.49
CA ALA A 114 0.28 18.56 22.58
C ALA A 114 0.35 19.94 23.26
N LYS A 115 -0.17 20.07 24.49
CA LYS A 115 -0.08 21.31 25.29
C LYS A 115 1.38 21.69 25.60
N GLU A 116 2.18 20.73 26.06
CA GLU A 116 3.59 20.93 26.39
C GLU A 116 4.39 21.34 25.15
N ILE A 117 4.21 20.61 24.04
CA ILE A 117 4.83 20.91 22.74
C ILE A 117 4.49 22.33 22.29
N THR A 118 3.23 22.73 22.42
CA THR A 118 2.76 24.07 22.04
C THR A 118 3.42 25.16 22.87
N VAL A 119 3.59 24.95 24.18
CA VAL A 119 4.31 25.89 25.06
C VAL A 119 5.77 26.03 24.64
N ARG A 120 6.47 24.92 24.37
CA ARG A 120 7.87 24.94 23.92
C ARG A 120 8.02 25.61 22.55
N TYR A 121 7.11 25.35 21.63
CA TYR A 121 7.07 26.02 20.34
C TYR A 121 6.88 27.54 20.50
N LYS A 122 5.94 27.98 21.35
CA LYS A 122 5.75 29.42 21.65
C LYS A 122 7.02 30.08 22.20
N ARG A 123 7.82 29.36 22.99
CA ARG A 123 9.12 29.81 23.52
C ARG A 123 10.27 29.87 22.49
N GLY A 124 10.00 29.58 21.22
CA GLY A 124 10.96 29.72 20.13
C GLY A 124 11.54 28.41 19.59
N GLN A 125 11.25 27.26 20.22
CA GLN A 125 11.75 25.98 19.72
C GLN A 125 11.16 25.64 18.34
N GLY A 126 12.00 25.13 17.44
CA GLY A 126 11.61 24.76 16.07
C GLY A 126 10.90 23.40 15.98
N VAL A 127 10.09 23.23 14.93
CA VAL A 127 9.27 22.04 14.67
C VAL A 127 10.12 20.76 14.53
N LEU A 128 11.28 20.84 13.86
CA LEU A 128 12.17 19.67 13.68
C LEU A 128 12.83 19.27 15.00
N SER A 129 13.23 20.25 15.82
CA SER A 129 13.80 19.99 17.14
C SER A 129 12.77 19.28 18.04
N LEU A 130 11.54 19.77 18.04
CA LEU A 130 10.44 19.14 18.78
C LEU A 130 10.12 17.74 18.22
N SER A 131 10.04 17.60 16.89
CA SER A 131 9.79 16.30 16.24
C SER A 131 10.83 15.26 16.59
N ASN A 132 12.11 15.66 16.67
CA ASN A 132 13.19 14.80 17.10
C ASN A 132 13.07 14.37 18.57
N GLN A 133 12.80 15.32 19.47
CA GLN A 133 12.65 15.06 20.90
C GLN A 133 11.48 14.12 21.21
N TYR A 134 10.31 14.40 20.66
CA TYR A 134 9.09 13.62 20.89
C TYR A 134 8.94 12.41 19.95
N ASP A 135 9.85 12.26 18.99
CA ASP A 135 9.85 11.17 18.00
C ASP A 135 8.50 11.04 17.29
N CYS A 136 8.02 12.14 16.71
CA CYS A 136 6.73 12.23 16.02
C CYS A 136 6.88 12.90 14.65
N PRO A 137 6.05 12.57 13.65
CA PRO A 137 6.13 13.20 12.33
C PRO A 137 6.01 14.74 12.42
N PRO A 138 6.92 15.52 11.82
CA PRO A 138 6.92 16.98 11.93
C PRO A 138 5.59 17.66 11.57
N VAL A 139 4.90 17.20 10.52
CA VAL A 139 3.63 17.78 10.09
C VAL A 139 2.54 17.48 11.12
N ASN A 140 2.47 16.24 11.61
CA ASN A 140 1.50 15.88 12.65
C ASN A 140 1.74 16.64 13.95
N LEU A 141 3.01 16.86 14.32
CA LEU A 141 3.36 17.70 15.45
C LEU A 141 2.87 19.14 15.26
N PHE A 142 3.05 19.71 14.07
CA PHE A 142 2.55 21.04 13.75
C PHE A 142 1.02 21.11 13.78
N ARG A 143 0.32 20.09 13.26
CA ARG A 143 -1.15 19.96 13.37
C ARG A 143 -1.61 19.97 14.84
N ALA A 144 -0.88 19.27 15.73
CA ALA A 144 -1.19 19.27 17.16
C ALA A 144 -1.00 20.65 17.81
N ILE A 145 0.00 21.42 17.37
CA ILE A 145 0.21 22.81 17.80
C ILE A 145 -0.97 23.70 17.39
N LEU A 146 -1.41 23.62 16.14
CA LEU A 146 -2.55 24.39 15.64
C LEU A 146 -3.85 24.00 16.35
N SER A 147 -4.09 22.70 16.53
CA SER A 147 -5.26 22.21 17.26
C SER A 147 -5.29 22.70 18.71
N THR A 148 -4.15 22.71 19.41
CA THR A 148 -4.04 23.26 20.77
C THR A 148 -4.30 24.77 20.82
N ARG A 149 -4.06 25.48 19.71
CA ARG A 149 -4.35 26.91 19.54
C ARG A 149 -5.80 27.21 19.13
N GLY A 150 -6.65 26.19 19.01
CA GLY A 150 -8.07 26.34 18.72
C GLY A 150 -8.45 26.26 17.24
N TYR A 151 -7.51 25.92 16.34
CA TYR A 151 -7.84 25.72 14.94
C TYR A 151 -8.72 24.48 14.77
N SER A 152 -9.76 24.58 13.94
CA SER A 152 -10.61 23.45 13.60
C SER A 152 -9.87 22.45 12.70
N LYS A 153 -10.43 21.25 12.53
CA LYS A 153 -9.86 20.24 11.61
C LYS A 153 -9.85 20.73 10.16
N ALA A 154 -10.86 21.53 9.77
CA ALA A 154 -10.94 22.14 8.45
C ALA A 154 -9.82 23.18 8.28
N ASP A 155 -9.70 24.13 9.21
CA ASP A 155 -8.66 25.16 9.16
C ASP A 155 -7.25 24.56 9.10
N ILE A 156 -7.00 23.50 9.88
CA ILE A 156 -5.71 22.81 9.88
C ILE A 156 -5.43 22.14 8.53
N LYS A 157 -6.46 21.51 7.93
CA LYS A 157 -6.33 20.88 6.62
C LYS A 157 -5.98 21.94 5.57
N ASP A 158 -6.71 23.04 5.57
CA ASP A 158 -6.52 24.14 4.61
C ASP A 158 -5.15 24.80 4.80
N CYS A 159 -4.71 25.02 6.04
CA CYS A 159 -3.36 25.52 6.33
C CYS A 159 -2.25 24.62 5.76
N VAL A 160 -2.43 23.30 5.80
CA VAL A 160 -1.43 22.34 5.33
C VAL A 160 -1.45 22.20 3.81
N GLN A 161 -2.62 22.24 3.19
CA GLN A 161 -2.77 22.10 1.73
C GLN A 161 -2.47 23.41 0.98
N HIS A 162 -2.82 24.54 1.59
CA HIS A 162 -2.74 25.87 0.98
C HIS A 162 -2.05 26.87 1.94
N PRO A 163 -0.79 26.61 2.33
CA PRO A 163 -0.07 27.43 3.31
C PRO A 163 0.09 28.91 2.89
N GLU A 164 0.10 29.18 1.59
CA GLU A 164 0.24 30.51 0.98
C GLU A 164 -0.95 31.45 1.19
N VAL A 165 -2.17 30.91 1.17
CA VAL A 165 -3.42 31.65 1.41
C VAL A 165 -3.93 31.53 2.85
N SER A 166 -3.23 30.78 3.70
CA SER A 166 -3.60 30.58 5.10
C SER A 166 -3.34 31.82 5.98
N GLU A 167 -4.17 31.98 7.02
CA GLU A 167 -4.04 32.97 8.10
C GLU A 167 -2.82 32.74 9.03
N LEU A 168 -1.93 31.80 8.70
CA LEU A 168 -0.72 31.54 9.48
C LEU A 168 0.22 32.75 9.46
N ASN A 169 0.85 33.06 10.60
CA ASN A 169 1.91 34.07 10.64
C ASN A 169 3.19 33.58 9.93
N LYS A 170 4.12 34.51 9.66
CA LYS A 170 5.37 34.23 8.94
C LYS A 170 6.19 33.08 9.55
N ARG A 171 6.25 32.97 10.88
CA ARG A 171 6.98 31.88 11.55
C ARG A 171 6.28 30.55 11.32
N ASP A 172 4.97 30.50 11.50
CA ASP A 172 4.16 29.29 11.34
C ASP A 172 4.23 28.77 9.91
N ARG A 173 4.11 29.64 8.89
CA ARG A 173 4.30 29.23 7.48
C ARG A 173 5.68 28.65 7.22
N ARG A 174 6.74 29.29 7.73
CA ARG A 174 8.12 28.79 7.59
C ARG A 174 8.28 27.43 8.26
N GLN A 175 7.76 27.26 9.48
CA GLN A 175 7.88 26.00 10.23
C GLN A 175 7.06 24.88 9.58
N LEU A 176 5.87 25.18 9.05
CA LEU A 176 5.08 24.23 8.29
C LEU A 176 5.80 23.79 7.01
N SER A 177 6.39 24.71 6.25
CA SER A 177 7.19 24.37 5.06
C SER A 177 8.34 23.42 5.40
N ILE A 178 9.10 23.72 6.46
CA ILE A 178 10.17 22.86 6.97
C ILE A 178 9.63 21.48 7.39
N ALA A 179 8.48 21.45 8.07
CA ALA A 179 7.86 20.20 8.50
C ALA A 179 7.45 19.32 7.30
N THR A 180 6.82 19.90 6.29
CA THR A 180 6.37 19.20 5.08
C THR A 180 7.55 18.59 4.31
N GLN A 181 8.66 19.30 4.18
CA GLN A 181 9.87 18.77 3.51
C GLN A 181 10.52 17.60 4.28
N ALA A 182 10.34 17.55 5.60
CA ALA A 182 10.96 16.57 6.49
C ALA A 182 10.02 15.41 6.88
N ASP A 183 8.87 15.26 6.24
CA ASP A 183 7.83 14.29 6.64
C ASP A 183 7.18 13.60 5.43
N VAL A 184 7.76 12.48 4.99
CA VAL A 184 7.19 11.67 3.90
C VAL A 184 6.01 10.82 4.33
N VAL A 185 5.70 10.75 5.63
CA VAL A 185 4.61 9.93 6.15
C VAL A 185 3.31 10.69 6.13
N SER A 186 3.35 11.95 6.55
CA SER A 186 2.19 12.83 6.58
C SER A 186 1.85 13.40 5.20
N ASN A 187 2.81 13.43 4.28
CA ASN A 187 2.64 13.80 2.89
C ASN A 187 3.36 12.80 1.95
N PRO A 188 2.85 11.56 1.83
CA PRO A 188 3.44 10.57 0.94
C PRO A 188 3.26 11.00 -0.52
N ASP A 189 4.21 10.62 -1.35
CA ASP A 189 4.14 10.77 -2.81
C ASP A 189 3.07 9.82 -3.36
N ARG A 190 1.83 10.29 -3.40
CA ARG A 190 0.67 9.46 -3.76
C ARG A 190 0.68 9.13 -5.24
N ASP A 191 1.02 10.11 -6.08
CA ASP A 191 1.00 9.98 -7.53
C ASP A 191 1.96 8.89 -7.97
N TYR A 192 3.21 8.92 -7.49
CA TYR A 192 4.16 7.84 -7.79
C TYR A 192 3.70 6.47 -7.26
N GLY A 193 3.11 6.42 -6.06
CA GLY A 193 2.58 5.18 -5.51
C GLY A 193 1.45 4.59 -6.36
N HIS A 194 0.55 5.44 -6.86
CA HIS A 194 -0.55 5.07 -7.74
C HIS A 194 -0.03 4.63 -9.12
N GLU A 195 0.88 5.39 -9.73
CA GLU A 195 1.50 5.05 -11.02
C GLU A 195 2.25 3.71 -10.94
N LYS A 196 3.06 3.50 -9.88
CA LYS A 196 3.78 2.24 -9.68
C LYS A 196 2.81 1.06 -9.51
N GLY A 197 1.68 1.28 -8.84
CA GLY A 197 0.58 0.31 -8.72
C GLY A 197 0.00 -0.06 -10.07
N ALA A 198 -0.45 0.94 -10.83
CA ALA A 198 -1.05 0.76 -12.15
C ALA A 198 -0.11 0.08 -13.14
N VAL A 199 1.18 0.45 -13.16
CA VAL A 199 2.20 -0.22 -13.97
C VAL A 199 2.32 -1.69 -13.58
N PHE A 200 2.35 -2.00 -12.27
CA PHE A 200 2.48 -3.37 -11.81
C PHE A 200 1.24 -4.23 -12.13
N GLU A 201 0.04 -3.67 -12.00
CA GLU A 201 -1.19 -4.33 -12.43
C GLU A 201 -1.17 -4.60 -13.94
N SER A 202 -0.75 -3.62 -14.77
CA SER A 202 -0.64 -3.80 -16.22
C SER A 202 0.33 -4.93 -16.61
N ILE A 203 1.49 -5.00 -15.95
CA ILE A 203 2.48 -6.07 -16.11
C ILE A 203 1.89 -7.42 -15.71
N THR A 204 1.15 -7.48 -14.60
CA THR A 204 0.49 -8.71 -14.13
C THR A 204 -0.60 -9.16 -15.11
N ALA A 205 -1.40 -8.22 -15.62
CA ALA A 205 -2.41 -8.50 -16.64
C ALA A 205 -1.78 -9.05 -17.92
N LYS A 206 -0.65 -8.47 -18.37
CA LYS A 206 0.09 -8.97 -19.53
C LYS A 206 0.62 -10.39 -19.30
N PHE A 207 1.23 -10.64 -18.14
CA PHE A 207 1.73 -11.97 -17.78
C PHE A 207 0.62 -13.03 -17.81
N LEU A 208 -0.54 -12.75 -17.20
CA LEU A 208 -1.69 -13.67 -17.21
C LEU A 208 -2.22 -13.91 -18.64
N LYS A 209 -2.27 -12.85 -19.47
CA LYS A 209 -2.69 -12.95 -20.89
C LYS A 209 -1.72 -13.80 -21.71
N ASP A 210 -0.41 -13.61 -21.53
CA ASP A 210 0.62 -14.36 -22.24
C ASP A 210 0.61 -15.85 -21.86
N LEU A 211 0.21 -16.18 -20.62
CA LEU A 211 -0.07 -17.55 -20.19
C LEU A 211 -1.40 -18.11 -20.73
N GLY A 212 -2.25 -17.26 -21.32
CA GLY A 212 -3.56 -17.64 -21.85
C GLY A 212 -4.63 -17.89 -20.79
N ILE A 213 -4.44 -17.35 -19.58
CA ILE A 213 -5.38 -17.46 -18.46
C ILE A 213 -6.51 -16.43 -18.64
N ALA A 214 -7.75 -16.87 -18.55
CA ALA A 214 -8.93 -16.00 -18.53
C ALA A 214 -9.13 -15.38 -17.14
N PHE A 215 -9.30 -14.07 -17.09
CA PHE A 215 -9.53 -13.32 -15.85
C PHE A 215 -10.38 -12.07 -16.09
N VAL A 216 -10.90 -11.50 -15.00
CA VAL A 216 -11.61 -10.21 -14.96
C VAL A 216 -10.79 -9.24 -14.11
N VAL A 217 -10.64 -7.99 -14.56
CA VAL A 217 -9.92 -6.95 -13.81
C VAL A 217 -10.82 -6.24 -12.80
N GLN A 218 -10.21 -5.52 -11.85
CA GLN A 218 -10.95 -4.82 -10.79
C GLN A 218 -12.03 -3.86 -11.32
N ASP A 219 -11.71 -3.05 -12.33
CA ASP A 219 -12.61 -2.00 -12.81
C ASP A 219 -13.92 -2.59 -13.37
N ASP A 220 -13.82 -3.66 -14.17
CA ASP A 220 -14.98 -4.41 -14.68
C ASP A 220 -15.81 -5.00 -13.52
N LEU A 221 -15.15 -5.60 -12.50
CA LEU A 221 -15.86 -6.13 -11.33
C LEU A 221 -16.57 -5.02 -10.53
N VAL A 222 -15.97 -3.84 -10.43
CA VAL A 222 -16.56 -2.70 -9.74
C VAL A 222 -17.79 -2.20 -10.48
N GLU A 223 -17.72 -2.10 -11.81
CA GLU A 223 -18.84 -1.71 -12.67
C GLU A 223 -19.98 -2.71 -12.56
N GLU A 224 -19.73 -4.00 -12.81
CA GLU A 224 -20.71 -5.09 -12.71
C GLU A 224 -21.42 -5.08 -11.33
N GLN A 225 -20.67 -4.94 -10.24
CA GLN A 225 -21.23 -4.96 -8.88
C GLN A 225 -22.01 -3.69 -8.56
N ARG A 226 -21.61 -2.53 -9.07
CA ARG A 226 -22.36 -1.28 -8.88
C ARG A 226 -23.68 -1.32 -9.63
N GLU A 227 -23.70 -1.87 -10.84
CA GLU A 227 -24.94 -2.04 -11.61
C GLU A 227 -25.91 -3.01 -10.93
N LEU A 228 -25.41 -4.11 -10.37
CA LEU A 228 -26.26 -5.14 -9.75
C LEU A 228 -26.69 -4.80 -8.32
N PHE A 229 -25.78 -4.24 -7.52
CA PHE A 229 -25.92 -4.12 -6.06
C PHE A 229 -25.90 -2.68 -5.55
N GLY A 230 -25.60 -1.70 -6.42
CA GLY A 230 -25.43 -0.29 -6.04
C GLY A 230 -24.16 -0.01 -5.24
N LYS A 231 -23.29 -1.01 -5.04
CA LYS A 231 -22.05 -0.90 -4.27
C LYS A 231 -21.04 -1.96 -4.68
N THR A 232 -19.77 -1.66 -4.48
CA THR A 232 -18.70 -2.66 -4.60
C THR A 232 -18.72 -3.58 -3.38
N VAL A 233 -18.79 -4.89 -3.63
CA VAL A 233 -18.80 -5.94 -2.61
C VAL A 233 -17.38 -6.47 -2.42
N ALA A 234 -16.77 -7.08 -3.44
CA ALA A 234 -15.41 -7.61 -3.38
C ALA A 234 -14.77 -7.60 -4.78
N SER A 235 -13.66 -6.88 -4.91
CA SER A 235 -13.01 -6.64 -6.20
C SER A 235 -11.49 -6.82 -6.02
N PRO A 236 -10.96 -8.06 -6.12
CA PRO A 236 -9.53 -8.25 -6.26
C PRO A 236 -9.03 -7.60 -7.57
N ASP A 237 -7.72 -7.39 -7.69
CA ASP A 237 -7.13 -6.81 -8.91
C ASP A 237 -7.39 -7.72 -10.13
N PHE A 238 -7.32 -9.03 -9.91
CA PHE A 238 -7.65 -10.06 -10.91
C PHE A 238 -8.50 -11.17 -10.29
N LEU A 239 -9.67 -11.42 -10.89
CA LEU A 239 -10.48 -12.62 -10.63
C LEU A 239 -10.21 -13.64 -11.73
N LEU A 240 -9.66 -14.80 -11.39
CA LEU A 240 -9.32 -15.85 -12.35
C LEU A 240 -10.57 -16.69 -12.65
N LEU A 241 -10.86 -16.85 -13.94
CA LEU A 241 -12.00 -17.63 -14.43
C LEU A 241 -11.60 -19.08 -14.75
N ASP A 242 -10.34 -19.28 -15.13
CA ASP A 242 -9.75 -20.60 -15.29
C ASP A 242 -9.37 -21.23 -13.95
N GLU A 243 -9.16 -22.55 -13.95
CA GLU A 243 -8.70 -23.28 -12.77
C GLU A 243 -7.18 -23.16 -12.66
N VAL A 244 -6.72 -22.31 -11.74
CA VAL A 244 -5.29 -22.11 -11.51
C VAL A 244 -4.88 -22.76 -10.19
N THR A 245 -3.83 -23.57 -10.24
CA THR A 245 -3.16 -24.13 -9.06
C THR A 245 -1.73 -23.65 -9.02
N ILE A 246 -1.31 -23.09 -7.89
CA ILE A 246 0.07 -22.63 -7.66
C ILE A 246 0.61 -23.37 -6.43
N ASN A 247 1.77 -24.02 -6.55
CA ASN A 247 2.39 -24.76 -5.45
C ASN A 247 1.41 -25.74 -4.75
N GLY A 248 0.55 -26.39 -5.52
CA GLY A 248 -0.47 -27.34 -5.02
C GLY A 248 -1.71 -26.71 -4.36
N GLN A 249 -1.85 -25.38 -4.34
CA GLN A 249 -3.03 -24.68 -3.81
C GLN A 249 -3.84 -24.02 -4.93
N SER A 250 -5.16 -24.11 -4.87
CA SER A 250 -6.04 -23.40 -5.82
C SER A 250 -5.95 -21.89 -5.62
N VAL A 251 -5.91 -21.15 -6.72
CA VAL A 251 -5.89 -19.68 -6.75
C VAL A 251 -7.02 -19.21 -7.65
N ARG A 252 -8.00 -18.51 -7.07
CA ARG A 252 -9.16 -17.94 -7.78
C ARG A 252 -9.07 -16.43 -7.95
N TRP A 253 -8.19 -15.77 -7.22
CA TRP A 253 -7.96 -14.33 -7.33
C TRP A 253 -6.51 -13.97 -7.04
N ILE A 254 -6.06 -12.88 -7.65
CA ILE A 254 -4.74 -12.26 -7.42
C ILE A 254 -4.96 -10.80 -7.05
N ASP A 255 -4.28 -10.34 -6.01
CA ASP A 255 -4.19 -8.92 -5.64
C ASP A 255 -2.71 -8.49 -5.67
N ALA A 256 -2.40 -7.52 -6.52
CA ALA A 256 -1.06 -7.10 -6.89
C ALA A 256 -0.62 -5.89 -6.05
N LYS A 257 0.45 -6.05 -5.28
CA LYS A 257 1.03 -5.00 -4.42
C LYS A 257 2.40 -4.56 -4.92
N ALA A 258 2.49 -3.32 -5.43
CA ALA A 258 3.71 -2.73 -5.96
C ALA A 258 4.78 -2.32 -4.89
N PHE A 259 4.79 -2.99 -3.75
CA PHE A 259 5.65 -2.71 -2.60
C PHE A 259 6.14 -4.00 -1.94
N TYR A 260 7.09 -3.88 -1.02
CA TYR A 260 7.60 -5.00 -0.23
C TYR A 260 6.61 -5.38 0.89
N GLY A 261 6.23 -6.65 0.94
CA GLY A 261 5.36 -7.24 1.97
C GLY A 261 6.05 -7.29 3.34
N ALA A 262 6.12 -6.15 4.02
CA ALA A 262 6.79 -6.01 5.31
C ALA A 262 5.99 -6.61 6.48
N ASN A 263 6.68 -7.18 7.46
CA ASN A 263 6.09 -7.74 8.69
C ASN A 263 5.73 -6.64 9.72
N VAL A 264 4.77 -5.79 9.35
CA VAL A 264 4.33 -4.63 10.13
C VAL A 264 2.90 -4.89 10.63
N LYS A 265 2.62 -4.71 11.93
CA LYS A 265 1.36 -5.18 12.56
C LYS A 265 0.12 -4.57 11.89
N CYS A 266 0.15 -3.25 11.65
CA CYS A 266 -0.99 -2.57 11.02
C CYS A 266 -1.25 -3.06 9.60
N ARG A 267 -0.19 -3.24 8.79
CA ARG A 267 -0.31 -3.76 7.42
C ARG A 267 -0.80 -5.20 7.39
N LYS A 268 -0.26 -6.06 8.26
CA LYS A 268 -0.73 -7.45 8.42
C LYS A 268 -2.21 -7.52 8.73
N ARG A 269 -2.69 -6.69 9.65
CA ARG A 269 -4.11 -6.65 10.02
C ARG A 269 -5.00 -6.22 8.85
N THR A 270 -4.58 -5.21 8.09
CA THR A 270 -5.34 -4.73 6.92
C THR A 270 -5.32 -5.76 5.79
N ALA A 271 -4.16 -6.32 5.45
CA ALA A 271 -4.01 -7.36 4.43
C ALA A 271 -4.84 -8.61 4.80
N LYS A 272 -4.80 -9.06 6.06
CA LYS A 272 -5.63 -10.17 6.54
C LYS A 272 -7.12 -9.92 6.36
N ARG A 273 -7.61 -8.72 6.69
CA ARG A 273 -9.03 -8.38 6.49
C ARG A 273 -9.42 -8.39 5.02
N GLN A 274 -8.56 -7.87 4.15
CA GLN A 274 -8.81 -7.84 2.71
C GLN A 274 -8.83 -9.26 2.14
N ALA A 275 -7.80 -10.06 2.42
CA ALA A 275 -7.71 -11.43 1.94
C ALA A 275 -8.86 -12.31 2.47
N ASN A 276 -9.18 -12.25 3.77
CA ASN A 276 -10.32 -13.00 4.32
C ASN A 276 -11.64 -12.66 3.63
N LYS A 277 -11.85 -11.37 3.31
CA LYS A 277 -13.02 -10.93 2.57
C LYS A 277 -13.04 -11.55 1.17
N TYR A 278 -11.90 -11.59 0.48
CA TYR A 278 -11.83 -12.21 -0.84
C TYR A 278 -12.00 -13.73 -0.76
N CYS A 279 -11.37 -14.41 0.20
CA CYS A 279 -11.57 -15.84 0.42
C CYS A 279 -13.03 -16.20 0.66
N GLU A 280 -13.77 -15.38 1.42
CA GLU A 280 -15.20 -15.59 1.69
C GLU A 280 -16.05 -15.62 0.40
N PHE A 281 -15.74 -14.77 -0.58
CA PHE A 281 -16.53 -14.68 -1.83
C PHE A 281 -15.96 -15.55 -2.95
N TRP A 282 -14.65 -15.61 -3.07
CA TRP A 282 -13.95 -16.12 -4.25
C TRP A 282 -13.25 -17.45 -4.00
N GLY A 283 -13.07 -17.86 -2.74
CA GLY A 283 -12.22 -18.98 -2.34
C GLY A 283 -10.74 -18.59 -2.27
N SER A 284 -9.87 -19.58 -2.20
CA SER A 284 -8.42 -19.37 -2.05
C SER A 284 -7.83 -18.45 -3.13
N GLY A 285 -6.78 -17.70 -2.78
CA GLY A 285 -6.14 -16.77 -3.70
C GLY A 285 -4.71 -16.41 -3.32
N ALA A 286 -4.16 -15.39 -3.99
CA ALA A 286 -2.78 -14.99 -3.83
C ALA A 286 -2.64 -13.46 -3.73
N VAL A 287 -1.76 -12.98 -2.85
CA VAL A 287 -1.25 -11.61 -2.93
C VAL A 287 0.13 -11.65 -3.56
N LEU A 288 0.28 -10.95 -4.68
CA LEU A 288 1.51 -10.89 -5.45
C LEU A 288 2.27 -9.60 -5.13
N PHE A 289 3.44 -9.71 -4.53
CA PHE A 289 4.28 -8.56 -4.17
C PHE A 289 5.35 -8.31 -5.24
N LEU A 290 5.39 -7.09 -5.77
CA LEU A 290 6.42 -6.68 -6.72
C LEU A 290 7.82 -6.79 -6.14
N GLU A 291 8.01 -6.34 -4.90
CA GLU A 291 9.32 -6.33 -4.25
C GLU A 291 9.53 -7.57 -3.37
N GLY A 292 8.71 -8.62 -3.51
CA GLY A 292 8.74 -9.76 -2.59
C GLY A 292 8.22 -9.41 -1.19
N PHE A 293 8.45 -10.30 -0.23
CA PHE A 293 7.82 -10.21 1.09
C PHE A 293 8.66 -10.82 2.21
N SER A 294 8.30 -10.52 3.46
CA SER A 294 8.91 -11.11 4.66
C SER A 294 8.42 -12.53 4.88
N ALA A 295 9.31 -13.46 5.21
CA ALA A 295 8.98 -14.82 5.59
C ALA A 295 8.02 -14.84 6.79
N ASN A 296 8.06 -13.83 7.66
CA ASN A 296 7.17 -13.70 8.81
C ASN A 296 5.76 -13.18 8.46
N LEU A 297 5.45 -12.98 7.17
CA LEU A 297 4.07 -12.87 6.70
C LEU A 297 3.40 -14.23 6.57
N THR A 298 4.14 -15.28 6.20
CA THR A 298 3.59 -16.63 6.01
C THR A 298 2.89 -17.13 7.28
N GLY A 299 1.75 -17.81 7.12
CA GLY A 299 0.92 -18.31 8.23
C GLY A 299 -0.02 -17.30 8.88
N SER A 300 -0.21 -16.11 8.30
CA SER A 300 -1.13 -15.10 8.87
C SER A 300 -2.56 -15.12 8.31
N ILE A 301 -2.78 -15.77 7.16
CA ILE A 301 -4.05 -15.80 6.44
C ILE A 301 -4.24 -17.22 5.89
N ASP A 302 -5.26 -17.94 6.35
CA ASP A 302 -5.62 -19.24 5.80
C ASP A 302 -6.18 -19.04 4.39
N GLU A 303 -5.92 -19.98 3.48
CA GLU A 303 -6.39 -19.95 2.07
C GLU A 303 -5.82 -18.82 1.18
N CYS A 304 -4.87 -18.02 1.68
CA CYS A 304 -4.19 -17.00 0.89
C CYS A 304 -2.68 -17.22 0.89
N MET A 305 -2.10 -17.36 -0.31
CA MET A 305 -0.65 -17.42 -0.47
C MET A 305 -0.03 -16.04 -0.72
N PHE A 306 1.27 -15.94 -0.46
CA PHE A 306 2.07 -14.77 -0.81
C PHE A 306 3.08 -15.15 -1.86
N LEU A 307 3.10 -14.40 -2.95
CA LEU A 307 3.95 -14.63 -4.10
C LEU A 307 4.89 -13.45 -4.31
N SER A 308 6.11 -13.74 -4.74
CA SER A 308 7.09 -12.75 -5.18
C SER A 308 7.06 -12.66 -6.70
N ALA A 309 6.81 -11.48 -7.26
CA ALA A 309 6.97 -11.26 -8.70
C ALA A 309 8.46 -11.25 -9.09
N ARG A 310 9.37 -10.98 -8.13
CA ARG A 310 10.80 -10.74 -8.39
C ARG A 310 11.51 -11.90 -9.09
N ASP A 311 11.04 -13.11 -8.84
CA ASP A 311 11.73 -14.32 -9.22
C ASP A 311 11.25 -14.88 -10.57
N ILE A 312 10.01 -14.57 -10.97
CA ILE A 312 9.35 -15.19 -12.14
C ILE A 312 9.02 -14.17 -13.22
N MET A 313 8.69 -12.94 -12.85
CA MET A 313 8.22 -11.94 -13.80
C MET A 313 9.34 -10.98 -14.24
N THR A 314 10.61 -11.29 -13.98
CA THR A 314 11.76 -10.38 -14.17
C THR A 314 11.85 -9.78 -15.56
N GLU A 315 11.55 -10.58 -16.59
CA GLU A 315 11.54 -10.15 -17.98
C GLU A 315 10.42 -9.15 -18.30
N TYR A 316 9.33 -9.12 -17.51
CA TYR A 316 8.15 -8.29 -17.76
C TYR A 316 8.26 -6.88 -17.17
N TYR A 317 9.05 -6.68 -16.11
CA TYR A 317 9.02 -5.42 -15.35
C TYR A 317 10.34 -4.65 -15.32
N PHE A 318 11.45 -5.18 -15.85
CA PHE A 318 12.73 -4.48 -15.81
C PHE A 318 12.66 -3.13 -16.53
N GLN A 319 12.17 -3.10 -17.78
CA GLN A 319 12.11 -1.87 -18.58
C GLN A 319 11.05 -0.87 -18.10
N PRO A 320 9.78 -1.25 -17.86
CA PRO A 320 8.75 -0.29 -17.44
C PRO A 320 9.03 0.39 -16.09
N LEU A 321 9.67 -0.32 -15.15
CA LEU A 321 10.02 0.26 -13.85
C LEU A 321 11.25 1.18 -13.92
N VAL A 322 12.17 0.95 -14.86
CA VAL A 322 13.29 1.86 -15.13
C VAL A 322 12.75 3.18 -15.71
N GLU A 323 11.89 3.11 -16.72
CA GLU A 323 11.26 4.29 -17.32
C GLU A 323 10.46 5.12 -16.30
N LEU A 324 9.75 4.46 -15.36
CA LEU A 324 9.03 5.14 -14.30
C LEU A 324 9.98 5.87 -13.32
N LYS A 325 11.14 5.27 -13.01
CA LYS A 325 12.14 5.90 -12.13
C LYS A 325 12.82 7.10 -12.78
N GLU A 326 13.08 7.05 -14.09
CA GLU A 326 13.68 8.16 -14.83
C GLU A 326 12.78 9.40 -14.86
N LYS A 327 11.45 9.23 -14.85
CA LYS A 327 10.50 10.35 -14.73
C LYS A 327 10.52 11.06 -13.36
N GLN A 328 11.20 10.51 -12.35
CA GLN A 328 11.33 11.11 -11.03
C GLN A 328 12.54 12.04 -10.87
N HIS A 329 13.39 12.18 -11.89
CA HIS A 329 14.58 13.03 -11.89
C HIS A 329 14.45 14.14 -12.91
#